data_AF-A0A7C2AMQ7-F1
#
_entry.id   AF-A0A7C2AMQ7-F1
#
_cell.length_a   1.000
_cell.length_b   1.000
_cell.length_c   1.000
_cell.angle_alpha   90.00
_cell.angle_beta   90.00
_cell.angle_gamma   90.00
#
_symmetry.space_group_name_H-M   'P 1'
#
loop_
_entity.id
_entity.type
_entity.pdbx_description
1 polymer ?
#
loop_
_entity_poly.entity_id
_entity_poly.type
_entity_poly.pdbx_seq_one_letter_code
_entity_poly.pdbx_strand_id
1 'polypeptide(L)'
;MEQPMNADWSKRKQEHLALSAAAADKYDELYENANFATGSYMRYEMETIARFVTMAPSFSLAIDIGCGTGRDSFLLSSHFDQVYAYDFSPDMIRVAEKSKLQKRAGNVLFGIILGL
;
A
#
# COMPACT_ATOMS: atom_id res chain seq x y z
N MET A 1 -2.79 34.96 6.97
CA MET A 1 -2.30 34.38 8.23
C MET A 1 -2.07 32.90 7.96
N GLU A 2 -0.82 32.49 7.73
CA GLU A 2 -0.46 31.07 7.68
C GLU A 2 -0.63 30.48 9.07
N GLN A 3 -1.49 29.46 9.20
CA GLN A 3 -1.53 28.67 10.43
C GLN A 3 -0.24 27.85 10.53
N PRO A 4 0.35 27.69 11.72
CA PRO A 4 1.61 26.97 11.84
C PRO A 4 1.41 25.51 11.43
N MET A 5 2.02 25.16 10.29
CA MET A 5 1.90 23.88 9.57
C MET A 5 2.10 22.62 10.43
N ASN A 6 2.76 22.75 11.59
CA ASN A 6 3.20 21.64 12.44
C ASN A 6 2.09 21.06 13.36
N ALA A 7 1.19 21.89 13.89
CA ALA A 7 0.12 21.41 14.78
C ALA A 7 -1.01 20.72 13.99
N ASP A 8 -1.28 21.21 12.78
CA ASP A 8 -2.26 20.62 11.86
C ASP A 8 -1.77 19.27 11.31
N TRP A 9 -0.49 19.18 10.94
CA TRP A 9 0.13 17.94 10.44
C TRP A 9 0.03 16.79 11.45
N SER A 10 0.46 17.02 12.68
CA SER A 10 0.50 15.98 13.71
C SER A 10 -0.90 15.40 13.98
N LYS A 11 -1.92 16.27 14.02
CA LYS A 11 -3.32 15.87 14.21
C LYS A 11 -3.83 15.07 13.02
N ARG A 12 -3.64 15.54 11.79
CA ARG A 12 -4.07 14.83 10.57
C ARG A 12 -3.39 13.47 10.42
N LYS A 13 -2.11 13.38 10.79
CA LYS A 13 -1.39 12.11 10.81
C LYS A 13 -2.01 11.13 11.79
N GLN A 14 -2.36 11.57 13.01
CA GLN A 14 -3.05 10.73 13.99
C GLN A 14 -4.43 10.28 13.51
N GLU A 15 -5.22 11.20 12.94
CA GLU A 15 -6.52 10.87 12.35
C GLU A 15 -6.40 9.86 11.22
N HIS A 16 -5.41 10.03 10.34
CA HIS A 16 -5.16 9.10 9.24
C HIS A 16 -4.72 7.73 9.77
N LEU A 17 -3.80 7.66 10.75
CA LEU A 17 -3.43 6.40 11.39
C LEU A 17 -4.64 5.68 12.00
N ALA A 18 -5.53 6.41 12.67
CA ALA A 18 -6.75 5.84 13.23
C ALA A 18 -7.69 5.27 12.15
N LEU A 19 -7.87 6.00 11.04
CA LEU A 19 -8.65 5.54 9.89
C LEU A 19 -8.02 4.31 9.22
N SER A 20 -6.69 4.32 9.02
CA SER A 20 -5.96 3.18 8.46
C SER A 20 -6.11 1.94 9.35
N ALA A 21 -5.96 2.08 10.67
CA ALA A 21 -6.12 0.97 11.61
C ALA A 21 -7.55 0.40 11.58
N ALA A 22 -8.57 1.26 11.55
CA ALA A 22 -9.97 0.85 11.48
C ALA A 22 -10.30 0.11 10.17
N ALA A 23 -9.61 0.45 9.08
CA ALA A 23 -9.83 -0.15 7.77
C ALA A 23 -8.97 -1.40 7.50
N ALA A 24 -7.78 -1.53 8.11
CA ALA A 24 -6.75 -2.49 7.73
C ALA A 24 -7.24 -3.95 7.55
N ASP A 25 -7.91 -4.52 8.54
CA ASP A 25 -8.33 -5.94 8.49
C ASP A 25 -9.41 -6.23 7.46
N LYS A 26 -10.17 -5.21 7.07
CA LYS A 26 -11.22 -5.30 6.06
C LYS A 26 -10.87 -4.48 4.84
N TYR A 27 -9.62 -4.08 4.65
CA TYR A 27 -9.29 -3.06 3.66
C TYR A 27 -9.62 -3.56 2.25
N ASP A 28 -9.16 -4.75 1.90
CA ASP A 28 -9.45 -5.32 0.59
C ASP A 28 -10.95 -5.66 0.44
N GLU A 29 -11.62 -6.18 1.48
CA GLU A 29 -13.05 -6.50 1.45
C GLU A 29 -13.96 -5.25 1.38
N LEU A 30 -13.63 -4.21 2.15
CA LEU A 30 -14.35 -2.94 2.14
C LEU A 30 -14.17 -2.26 0.80
N TYR A 31 -12.98 -2.28 0.20
CA TYR A 31 -12.76 -1.57 -1.05
C TYR A 31 -13.31 -2.34 -2.27
N GLU A 32 -13.25 -3.68 -2.28
CA GLU A 32 -13.91 -4.49 -3.30
C GLU A 32 -15.45 -4.38 -3.25
N ASN A 33 -16.03 -4.25 -2.05
CA ASN A 33 -17.49 -4.30 -1.85
C ASN A 33 -18.15 -2.95 -1.49
N ALA A 34 -17.39 -1.87 -1.26
CA ALA A 34 -17.96 -0.60 -0.78
C ALA A 34 -18.88 0.07 -1.78
N ASN A 35 -18.61 -0.02 -3.09
CA ASN A 35 -19.43 0.48 -4.19
C ASN A 35 -18.85 0.03 -5.56
N PHE A 36 -19.70 -0.14 -6.59
CA PHE A 36 -19.27 -0.50 -7.96
C PHE A 36 -18.19 0.43 -8.53
N ALA A 37 -18.28 1.73 -8.22
CA ALA A 37 -17.31 2.73 -8.64
C ALA A 37 -15.93 2.52 -8.00
N THR A 38 -15.88 2.19 -6.70
CA THR A 38 -14.63 1.95 -5.96
C THR A 38 -13.92 0.70 -6.48
N GLY A 39 -14.64 -0.41 -6.65
CA GLY A 39 -14.07 -1.62 -7.23
C GLY A 39 -13.60 -1.45 -8.68
N SER A 40 -14.28 -0.60 -9.47
CA SER A 40 -13.86 -0.30 -10.84
C SER A 40 -12.57 0.52 -10.89
N TYR A 41 -12.39 1.46 -9.96
CA TYR A 41 -11.15 2.23 -9.86
C TYR A 41 -9.96 1.33 -9.49
N MET A 42 -10.13 0.44 -8.51
CA MET A 42 -9.07 -0.50 -8.12
C MET A 42 -8.66 -1.44 -9.26
N ARG A 43 -9.64 -1.96 -10.02
CA ARG A 43 -9.35 -2.78 -11.21
C ARG A 43 -8.57 -1.99 -12.25
N TYR A 44 -9.01 -0.77 -12.53
CA TYR A 44 -8.32 0.12 -13.45
C TYR A 44 -6.88 0.41 -13.02
N GLU A 45 -6.66 0.69 -11.73
CA GLU A 45 -5.34 0.87 -11.13
C GLU A 45 -4.46 -0.37 -11.32
N MET A 46 -4.94 -1.55 -10.94
CA MET A 46 -4.21 -2.82 -11.09
C MET A 46 -3.86 -3.14 -12.55
N GLU A 47 -4.82 -2.96 -13.47
CA GLU A 47 -4.59 -3.16 -14.91
C GLU A 47 -3.55 -2.16 -15.46
N THR A 48 -3.60 -0.92 -14.99
CA THR A 48 -2.67 0.14 -15.39
C THR A 48 -1.26 -0.18 -14.90
N ILE A 49 -1.10 -0.57 -13.64
CA ILE A 49 0.21 -0.97 -13.10
C ILE A 49 0.73 -2.20 -13.84
N ALA A 50 -0.11 -3.23 -14.04
CA ALA A 50 0.26 -4.45 -14.77
C ALA A 50 0.71 -4.19 -16.21
N ARG A 51 0.14 -3.16 -16.86
CA ARG A 51 0.58 -2.73 -18.19
C ARG A 51 1.96 -2.07 -18.13
N PHE A 52 2.13 -1.08 -17.26
CA PHE A 52 3.37 -0.28 -17.23
C PHE A 52 4.55 -1.01 -16.61
N VAL A 53 4.31 -1.97 -15.71
CA VAL A 53 5.38 -2.72 -15.05
C VAL A 53 6.25 -3.45 -16.08
N THR A 54 5.64 -3.99 -17.15
CA THR A 54 6.36 -4.70 -18.23
C THR A 54 7.26 -3.79 -19.07
N MET A 55 7.11 -2.47 -18.94
CA MET A 55 7.90 -1.47 -19.65
C MET A 55 9.06 -0.92 -18.81
N ALA A 56 9.28 -1.46 -17.60
CA ALA A 56 10.39 -1.03 -16.75
C ALA A 56 11.73 -1.28 -17.46
N PRO A 57 12.69 -0.34 -17.39
CA PRO A 57 14.01 -0.51 -17.99
C PRO A 57 14.86 -1.58 -17.29
N SER A 58 14.44 -1.99 -16.09
CA SER A 58 15.05 -3.04 -15.29
C SER A 58 14.01 -3.65 -14.37
N PHE A 59 14.22 -4.91 -14.00
CA PHE A 59 13.36 -5.69 -13.11
C PHE A 59 14.07 -6.09 -11.81
N SER A 60 15.20 -5.48 -11.48
CA SER A 60 15.95 -5.84 -10.26
C SER A 60 15.28 -5.36 -8.97
N LEU A 61 14.65 -4.17 -9.00
CA LEU A 61 14.10 -3.56 -7.80
C LEU A 61 12.86 -2.70 -8.07
N ALA A 62 11.85 -2.83 -7.20
CA ALA A 62 10.74 -1.90 -7.10
C ALA A 62 10.57 -1.35 -5.67
N ILE A 63 9.99 -0.15 -5.58
CA ILE A 63 9.59 0.48 -4.32
C ILE A 63 8.11 0.84 -4.40
N ASP A 64 7.35 0.47 -3.38
CA ASP A 64 5.93 0.79 -3.20
C ASP A 64 5.77 1.66 -1.94
N ILE A 65 5.26 2.89 -2.09
CA ILE A 65 5.17 3.89 -1.01
C ILE A 65 3.70 4.17 -0.73
N GLY A 66 3.27 3.95 0.51
CA GLY A 66 1.86 3.90 0.87
C GLY A 66 1.23 2.57 0.46
N CYS A 67 1.93 1.46 0.70
CA CYS A 67 1.56 0.15 0.15
C CYS A 67 0.27 -0.44 0.73
N GLY A 68 -0.29 0.13 1.81
CA GLY A 68 -1.46 -0.39 2.48
C GLY A 68 -1.29 -1.87 2.86
N THR A 69 -2.27 -2.71 2.51
CA THR A 69 -2.24 -4.16 2.72
C THR A 69 -1.38 -4.93 1.71
N GLY A 70 -0.64 -4.23 0.83
CA GLY A 70 0.37 -4.79 -0.05
C GLY A 70 -0.14 -5.29 -1.41
N ARG A 71 -1.39 -4.95 -1.81
CA ARG A 71 -2.01 -5.41 -3.05
C ARG A 71 -1.10 -5.22 -4.27
N ASP A 72 -0.62 -4.00 -4.45
CA ASP A 72 0.20 -3.61 -5.59
C ASP A 72 1.62 -4.16 -5.43
N SER A 73 2.14 -4.20 -4.20
CA SER A 73 3.41 -4.86 -3.88
C SER A 73 3.43 -6.33 -4.33
N PHE A 74 2.32 -7.06 -4.21
CA PHE A 74 2.22 -8.44 -4.69
C PHE A 74 2.22 -8.55 -6.21
N LEU A 75 1.56 -7.61 -6.91
CA LEU A 75 1.66 -7.52 -8.36
C LEU A 75 3.12 -7.28 -8.78
N LEU A 76 3.77 -6.27 -8.19
CA LEU A 76 5.17 -5.94 -8.45
C LEU A 76 6.10 -7.12 -8.15
N SER A 77 5.82 -7.90 -7.11
CA SER A 77 6.63 -9.07 -6.73
C SER A 77 6.68 -10.17 -7.79
N SER A 78 5.70 -10.20 -8.71
CA SER A 78 5.69 -11.15 -9.83
C SER A 78 6.56 -10.71 -11.00
N HIS A 79 7.04 -9.45 -10.99
CA HIS A 79 7.83 -8.85 -12.06
C HIS A 79 9.25 -8.46 -11.63
N PHE A 80 9.48 -8.18 -10.34
CA PHE A 80 10.77 -7.71 -9.83
C PHE A 80 11.47 -8.74 -8.95
N ASP A 81 12.81 -8.76 -9.00
CA ASP A 81 13.62 -9.63 -8.14
C ASP A 81 13.45 -9.31 -6.65
N GLN A 82 13.27 -8.02 -6.31
CA GLN A 82 13.03 -7.55 -4.95
C GLN A 82 12.06 -6.36 -4.93
N VAL A 83 11.14 -6.35 -3.97
CA VAL A 83 10.22 -5.24 -3.71
C VAL A 83 10.44 -4.74 -2.28
N TYR A 84 10.57 -3.42 -2.11
CA TYR A 84 10.45 -2.78 -0.81
C TYR A 84 9.13 -2.03 -0.74
N ALA A 85 8.27 -2.43 0.19
CA ALA A 85 6.94 -1.88 0.33
C ALA A 85 6.81 -1.21 1.70
N TYR A 86 6.42 0.05 1.70
CA TYR A 86 6.41 0.86 2.90
C TYR A 86 5.07 1.53 3.10
N ASP A 87 4.62 1.53 4.35
CA ASP A 87 3.45 2.28 4.80
C ASP A 87 3.78 2.91 6.15
N PHE A 88 3.18 4.04 6.49
CA PHE A 88 3.38 4.69 7.79
C PHE A 88 2.44 4.09 8.86
N SER A 89 1.43 3.32 8.46
CA SER A 89 0.51 2.60 9.34
C SER A 89 1.06 1.21 9.72
N PRO A 90 1.34 0.95 11.01
CA PRO A 90 1.76 -0.38 11.47
C PRO A 90 0.70 -1.46 11.22
N ASP A 91 -0.58 -1.12 11.31
CA ASP A 91 -1.69 -2.05 11.08
C ASP A 91 -1.78 -2.50 9.62
N MET A 92 -1.49 -1.61 8.67
CA MET A 92 -1.40 -1.95 7.24
C MET A 92 -0.28 -2.95 6.99
N ILE A 93 0.92 -2.66 7.53
CA ILE A 93 2.09 -3.56 7.43
C ILE A 93 1.81 -4.92 8.08
N ARG A 94 1.13 -4.96 9.23
CA ARG A 94 0.73 -6.22 9.88
C ARG A 94 -0.14 -7.08 8.96
N VAL A 95 -1.13 -6.48 8.30
CA VAL A 95 -2.01 -7.20 7.37
C VAL A 95 -1.24 -7.62 6.11
N ALA A 96 -0.38 -6.76 5.58
CA ALA A 96 0.45 -7.05 4.42
C ALA A 96 1.39 -8.24 4.66
N GLU A 97 2.05 -8.32 5.81
CA GLU A 97 2.91 -9.45 6.19
C GLU A 97 2.11 -10.75 6.33
N LYS A 98 0.89 -10.70 6.86
CA LYS A 98 -0.01 -11.87 6.89
C LYS A 98 -0.36 -12.34 5.48
N SER A 99 -0.71 -11.41 4.59
CA SER A 99 -1.03 -11.70 3.18
C SER A 99 0.17 -12.24 2.39
N LYS A 100 1.38 -11.74 2.68
CA LYS A 100 2.65 -12.20 2.10
C LYS A 100 2.86 -13.70 2.27
N LEU A 101 2.61 -14.21 3.49
CA LEU A 101 2.74 -15.63 3.80
C LEU A 101 1.77 -16.48 2.97
N GLN A 102 0.53 -16.01 2.79
CA GLN A 102 -0.49 -16.70 2.01
C GLN A 102 -0.16 -16.72 0.51
N LYS A 103 0.34 -15.58 -0.01
CA LYS A 103 0.68 -15.40 -1.43
C LYS A 103 2.07 -15.93 -1.80
N ARG A 104 2.88 -16.35 -0.82
CA ARG A 104 4.26 -16.82 -1.00
C ARG A 104 5.18 -15.79 -1.68
N ALA A 105 4.91 -14.50 -1.44
CA ALA A 105 5.67 -13.39 -2.01
C ALA A 105 6.96 -13.10 -1.20
N GLY A 106 7.90 -14.04 -1.24
CA GLY A 106 9.11 -14.02 -0.41
C GLY A 106 10.07 -12.85 -0.71
N ASN A 107 10.00 -12.31 -1.93
CA ASN A 107 10.80 -11.18 -2.41
C ASN A 107 10.21 -9.80 -2.07
N VAL A 108 9.16 -9.72 -1.24
CA VAL A 108 8.62 -8.45 -0.75
C VAL A 108 9.08 -8.19 0.68
N LEU A 109 9.70 -7.05 0.95
CA LEU A 109 10.00 -6.60 2.31
C LEU A 109 9.04 -5.48 2.68
N PHE A 110 8.22 -5.70 3.71
CA PHE A 110 7.34 -4.67 4.26
C PHE A 110 8.02 -3.92 5.41
N GLY A 111 7.83 -2.61 5.46
CA GLY A 111 8.43 -1.77 6.51
C GLY A 111 7.58 -0.56 6.87
N ILE A 112 7.79 -0.04 8.08
CA ILE A 112 7.11 1.18 8.56
C ILE A 112 8.00 2.41 8.28
N ILE A 113 7.45 3.45 7.65
CA ILE A 113 8.16 4.74 7.52
C ILE A 113 7.98 5.55 8.80
N LEU A 114 9.04 5.64 9.60
CA LEU A 114 9.03 6.32 10.90
C LEU A 114 9.34 7.83 10.84
N GLY A 115 9.65 8.38 9.66
CA GLY A 115 10.21 9.73 9.49
C GLY A 115 9.31 10.80 8.85
N LEU A 116 8.02 10.53 8.63
CA LEU A 116 7.04 11.49 8.05
C LEU A 116 6.25 12.22 9.14
#